data_AF-A0A0D1BT72-F1
#
_entry.id   AF-A0A0D1BT72-F1
#
_cell.length_a   1.000
_cell.length_b   1.000
_cell.length_c   1.000
_cell.angle_alpha   90.00
_cell.angle_beta   90.00
_cell.angle_gamma   90.00
#
_symmetry.space_group_name_H-M   'P 1'
#
loop_
_entity.id
_entity.type
_entity.pdbx_description
1 polymer ?
#
loop_
_entity_poly.entity_id
_entity_poly.type
_entity_poly.pdbx_seq_one_letter_code
_entity_poly.pdbx_strand_id
1 'polypeptide(L)'
;MNKFKIENPKNHELNVICVKATASEAVISNEHHHSHSGVYEGERKDGKMHGFGTYTYTNGTKYVGYWKENMMHGEGVLIWASGEKYTGSWKDDEKHGYGIYTWPDGESYVGYWENDLKSGQGIYTWSDGDVYTGDWICDFRHGHGVYVCNHGDKYIGQWVNDLRHGKGMYIHSNGEIFIGEYKNDERVENSNI
;
A
#
# COMPACT_ATOMS: atom_id res chain seq x y z
N MET A 1 6.07 -1.51 27.29
CA MET A 1 7.18 -1.96 26.44
C MET A 1 6.91 -3.40 25.99
N ASN A 2 6.11 -3.56 24.93
CA ASN A 2 5.87 -4.87 24.32
C ASN A 2 6.58 -4.93 22.98
N LYS A 3 7.70 -5.65 22.95
CA LYS A 3 8.41 -6.02 21.72
C LYS A 3 7.63 -7.18 21.09
N PHE A 4 7.00 -6.95 19.94
CA PHE A 4 6.52 -8.05 19.10
C PHE A 4 7.73 -8.71 18.44
N LYS A 5 8.01 -9.95 18.83
CA LYS A 5 8.91 -10.86 18.10
C LYS A 5 8.13 -11.46 16.94
N ILE A 6 8.63 -11.30 15.73
CA ILE A 6 8.18 -12.09 14.58
C ILE A 6 9.11 -13.30 14.52
N GLU A 7 8.55 -14.49 14.78
CA GLU A 7 9.25 -15.76 14.57
C GLU A 7 9.24 -16.12 13.08
N ASN A 8 10.40 -16.57 12.62
CA ASN A 8 10.75 -16.85 11.24
C ASN A 8 10.27 -18.25 10.81
N PRO A 9 9.36 -18.41 9.83
CA PRO A 9 9.08 -19.72 9.25
C PRO A 9 10.04 -19.97 8.07
N LYS A 10 10.84 -21.03 8.24
CA LYS A 10 11.88 -21.50 7.33
C LYS A 10 11.35 -21.83 5.92
N ASN A 11 12.15 -21.45 4.92
CA ASN A 11 12.34 -22.09 3.60
C ASN A 11 11.14 -22.78 2.97
N HIS A 12 10.45 -22.09 2.06
CA HIS A 12 10.06 -22.64 0.76
C HIS A 12 10.09 -21.51 -0.28
N GLU A 13 10.54 -21.85 -1.48
CA GLU A 13 10.77 -20.97 -2.62
C GLU A 13 9.70 -19.86 -2.76
N LEU A 14 10.14 -18.61 -2.71
CA LEU A 14 9.30 -17.42 -2.94
C LEU A 14 8.94 -17.35 -4.43
N ASN A 15 8.05 -18.23 -4.87
CA ASN A 15 7.26 -17.98 -6.05
C ASN A 15 6.32 -16.81 -5.70
N VAL A 16 6.61 -15.64 -6.25
CA VAL A 16 5.71 -14.47 -6.23
C VAL A 16 4.51 -14.83 -7.10
N ILE A 17 3.61 -15.62 -6.53
CA ILE A 17 2.27 -15.75 -7.05
C ILE A 17 1.46 -14.79 -6.21
N CYS A 18 1.10 -13.63 -6.78
CA CYS A 18 -0.06 -12.89 -6.27
C CYS A 18 -1.30 -13.73 -6.60
N VAL A 19 -1.44 -14.87 -5.92
CA VAL A 19 -2.71 -15.56 -5.81
C VAL A 19 -3.54 -14.61 -4.95
N LYS A 20 -4.74 -14.23 -5.39
CA LYS A 20 -5.79 -13.90 -4.42
C LYS A 20 -5.76 -15.07 -3.44
N ALA A 21 -5.30 -14.86 -2.20
CA ALA A 21 -5.28 -15.92 -1.20
C ALA A 21 -6.68 -16.54 -1.20
N THR A 22 -6.80 -17.75 -1.75
CA THR A 22 -8.07 -18.46 -1.80
C THR A 22 -8.39 -18.78 -0.35
N ALA A 23 -9.45 -18.15 0.14
CA ALA A 23 -10.01 -18.24 1.48
C ALA A 23 -9.63 -19.52 2.25
N SER A 24 -8.59 -19.42 3.07
CA SER A 24 -8.34 -20.25 4.24
C SER A 24 -7.16 -19.64 4.97
N GLU A 25 -7.41 -19.09 6.16
CA GLU A 25 -6.40 -18.68 7.15
C GLU A 25 -5.67 -17.35 6.90
N ALA A 26 -6.45 -16.27 6.82
CA ALA A 26 -6.24 -14.97 7.48
C ALA A 26 -7.25 -13.96 6.90
N VAL A 27 -8.54 -14.23 7.10
CA VAL A 27 -9.60 -13.30 6.70
C VAL A 27 -9.69 -12.22 7.78
N ILE A 28 -8.86 -11.19 7.65
CA ILE A 28 -9.33 -9.82 7.85
C ILE A 28 -9.31 -9.15 6.47
N SER A 29 -9.92 -9.80 5.47
CA SER A 29 -10.65 -8.98 4.52
C SER A 29 -11.82 -8.44 5.31
N ASN A 30 -11.79 -7.16 5.65
CA ASN A 30 -13.01 -6.44 6.01
C ASN A 30 -13.94 -6.58 4.81
N GLU A 31 -14.70 -7.67 4.74
CA GLU A 31 -16.02 -7.64 4.13
C GLU A 31 -16.84 -6.68 4.98
N HIS A 32 -16.62 -5.39 4.77
CA HIS A 32 -17.61 -4.39 5.12
C HIS A 32 -18.81 -4.70 4.24
N HIS A 33 -19.68 -5.58 4.75
CA HIS A 33 -21.09 -5.56 4.47
C HIS A 33 -21.58 -4.16 4.85
N HIS A 34 -21.33 -3.18 3.99
CA HIS A 34 -21.95 -1.89 4.06
C HIS A 34 -23.44 -2.20 4.01
N SER A 35 -24.14 -1.91 5.11
CA SER A 35 -25.57 -1.73 5.07
C SER A 35 -25.86 -0.89 3.83
N HIS A 36 -26.63 -1.42 2.87
CA HIS A 36 -26.95 -0.76 1.59
C HIS A 36 -27.78 0.53 1.77
N SER A 37 -27.86 1.05 2.99
CA SER A 37 -28.44 2.32 3.32
C SER A 37 -27.41 3.43 3.12
N GLY A 38 -27.68 4.25 2.13
CA GLY A 38 -26.97 5.49 1.86
C GLY A 38 -27.80 6.34 0.91
N VAL A 39 -27.38 7.58 0.72
CA VAL A 39 -28.01 8.51 -0.22
C VAL A 39 -27.06 8.74 -1.38
N TYR A 40 -27.53 8.47 -2.59
CA TYR A 40 -26.83 8.78 -3.82
C TYR A 40 -27.42 10.03 -4.47
N GLU A 41 -26.55 10.99 -4.76
CA GLU A 41 -26.84 12.22 -5.48
C GLU A 41 -25.89 12.32 -6.67
N GLY A 42 -26.41 12.16 -7.88
CA GLY A 42 -25.59 12.17 -9.08
C GLY A 42 -26.33 11.65 -10.30
N GLU A 43 -25.57 11.50 -11.37
CA GLU A 43 -26.05 10.98 -12.64
C GLU A 43 -26.53 9.50 -12.50
N ARG A 44 -27.53 9.12 -13.28
CA ARG A 44 -28.02 7.74 -13.36
C ARG A 44 -28.24 7.34 -14.80
N LYS A 45 -27.97 6.08 -15.10
CA LYS A 45 -28.26 5.44 -16.40
C LYS A 45 -28.97 4.12 -16.14
N ASP A 46 -30.13 3.92 -16.78
CA ASP A 46 -30.95 2.71 -16.64
C ASP A 46 -31.25 2.33 -15.16
N GLY A 47 -31.50 3.36 -14.33
CA GLY A 47 -31.78 3.20 -12.90
C GLY A 47 -30.55 2.93 -12.03
N LYS A 48 -29.36 2.81 -12.61
CA LYS A 48 -28.09 2.57 -11.90
C LYS A 48 -27.29 3.86 -11.74
N MET A 49 -26.44 3.92 -10.72
CA MET A 49 -25.45 4.99 -10.54
C MET A 49 -24.45 4.93 -11.70
N HIS A 50 -24.25 6.06 -12.36
CA HIS A 50 -23.43 6.18 -13.56
C HIS A 50 -23.00 7.64 -13.71
N GLY A 51 -21.84 7.93 -14.30
CA GLY A 51 -21.37 9.31 -14.46
C GLY A 51 -20.87 9.88 -13.12
N PHE A 52 -20.83 11.20 -12.97
CA PHE A 52 -20.34 11.80 -11.72
C PHE A 52 -21.42 11.80 -10.64
N GLY A 53 -21.03 11.48 -9.40
CA GLY A 53 -21.97 11.41 -8.30
C GLY A 53 -21.31 11.30 -6.92
N THR A 54 -22.13 11.56 -5.91
CA THR A 54 -21.78 11.43 -4.50
C THR A 54 -22.63 10.34 -3.87
N TYR A 55 -22.00 9.38 -3.21
CA TYR A 55 -22.68 8.44 -2.33
C TYR A 55 -22.27 8.70 -0.89
N THR A 56 -23.26 8.97 -0.04
CA THR A 56 -23.06 9.14 1.40
C THR A 56 -23.66 7.95 2.13
N TYR A 57 -22.81 7.14 2.74
CA TYR A 57 -23.20 5.97 3.53
C TYR A 57 -23.78 6.42 4.88
N THR A 58 -24.66 5.61 5.48
CA THR A 58 -25.23 5.90 6.80
C THR A 58 -24.20 6.02 7.93
N ASN A 59 -23.04 5.36 7.79
CA ASN A 59 -21.95 5.47 8.76
C ASN A 59 -21.13 6.76 8.65
N GLY A 60 -21.44 7.64 7.68
CA GLY A 60 -20.71 8.88 7.42
C GLY A 60 -19.57 8.75 6.39
N THR A 61 -19.26 7.55 5.92
CA THR A 61 -18.35 7.35 4.77
C THR A 61 -18.95 8.03 3.54
N LYS A 62 -18.11 8.59 2.69
CA LYS A 62 -18.54 9.34 1.51
C LYS A 62 -17.63 9.06 0.33
N TYR A 63 -18.21 8.65 -0.80
CA TYR A 63 -17.54 8.65 -2.09
C TYR A 63 -18.02 9.83 -2.94
N VAL A 64 -17.09 10.52 -3.58
CA VAL A 64 -17.35 11.57 -4.57
C VAL A 64 -16.49 11.29 -5.78
N GLY A 65 -17.09 10.96 -6.92
CA GLY A 65 -16.33 10.58 -8.10
C GLY A 65 -17.21 10.02 -9.21
N TYR A 66 -16.57 9.34 -10.14
CA TYR A 66 -17.24 8.70 -11.25
C TYR A 66 -17.78 7.31 -10.88
N TRP A 67 -18.90 6.97 -11.48
CA TRP A 67 -19.63 5.73 -11.29
C TRP A 67 -19.89 5.07 -12.63
N LYS A 68 -19.91 3.73 -12.63
CA LYS A 68 -20.28 2.93 -13.77
C LYS A 68 -21.03 1.69 -13.29
N GLU A 69 -22.31 1.58 -13.67
CA GLU A 69 -23.15 0.41 -13.36
C GLU A 69 -23.21 0.08 -11.86
N ASN A 70 -23.40 1.09 -11.00
CA ASN A 70 -23.39 1.02 -9.53
C ASN A 70 -22.01 0.83 -8.86
N MET A 71 -20.92 0.77 -9.62
CA MET A 71 -19.56 0.64 -9.08
C MET A 71 -18.79 1.96 -9.19
N MET A 72 -17.94 2.26 -8.21
CA MET A 72 -16.95 3.33 -8.27
C MET A 72 -15.99 3.03 -9.43
N HIS A 73 -15.74 4.02 -10.29
CA HIS A 73 -14.97 3.83 -11.51
C HIS A 73 -14.36 5.15 -11.97
N GLY A 74 -13.19 5.17 -12.58
CA GLY A 74 -12.53 6.42 -12.98
C GLY A 74 -12.01 7.20 -11.78
N GLU A 75 -11.94 8.53 -11.87
CA GLU A 75 -11.40 9.35 -10.77
C GLU A 75 -12.40 9.55 -9.64
N GLY A 76 -11.94 9.47 -8.40
CA GLY A 76 -12.80 9.69 -7.24
C GLY A 76 -12.07 9.83 -5.92
N VAL A 77 -12.81 10.31 -4.94
CA VAL A 77 -12.38 10.50 -3.55
C VAL A 77 -13.28 9.68 -2.63
N LEU A 78 -12.70 8.76 -1.88
CA LEU A 78 -13.38 8.05 -0.79
C LEU A 78 -12.86 8.60 0.54
N ILE A 79 -13.77 9.05 1.38
CA ILE A 79 -13.49 9.53 2.73
C ILE A 79 -14.22 8.58 3.68
N TRP A 80 -13.47 7.84 4.48
CA TRP A 80 -14.04 6.95 5.48
C TRP A 80 -14.45 7.73 6.72
N ALA A 81 -15.45 7.21 7.44
CA ALA A 81 -15.88 7.78 8.72
C ALA A 81 -14.76 7.76 9.79
N SER A 82 -13.77 6.88 9.65
CA SER A 82 -12.54 6.82 10.45
C SER A 82 -11.63 8.04 10.24
N GLY A 83 -11.81 8.80 9.16
CA GLY A 83 -10.96 9.92 8.76
C GLY A 83 -9.90 9.56 7.72
N GLU A 84 -9.74 8.27 7.40
CA GLU A 84 -8.96 7.80 6.26
C GLU A 84 -9.50 8.42 4.96
N LYS A 85 -8.62 8.63 3.97
CA LYS A 85 -9.02 9.23 2.69
C LYS A 85 -8.18 8.73 1.51
N TYR A 86 -8.84 8.24 0.47
CA TYR A 86 -8.23 7.90 -0.81
C TYR A 86 -8.67 8.90 -1.87
N THR A 87 -7.75 9.31 -2.73
CA THR A 87 -7.99 10.16 -3.90
C THR A 87 -7.19 9.61 -5.07
N GLY A 88 -7.86 9.17 -6.12
CA GLY A 88 -7.19 8.61 -7.30
C GLY A 88 -8.14 7.85 -8.19
N SER A 89 -7.57 7.01 -9.05
CA SER A 89 -8.37 6.20 -9.97
C SER A 89 -8.99 4.98 -9.28
N TRP A 90 -10.12 4.56 -9.83
CA TRP A 90 -10.95 3.44 -9.40
C TRP A 90 -11.32 2.58 -10.59
N LYS A 91 -11.47 1.29 -10.37
CA LYS A 91 -11.96 0.35 -11.37
C LYS A 91 -12.80 -0.71 -10.67
N ASP A 92 -14.10 -0.66 -10.92
CA ASP A 92 -15.05 -1.68 -10.48
C ASP A 92 -14.99 -1.88 -8.95
N ASP A 93 -15.12 -0.76 -8.21
CA ASP A 93 -15.01 -0.64 -6.74
C ASP A 93 -13.62 -0.82 -6.12
N GLU A 94 -12.60 -1.17 -6.90
CA GLU A 94 -11.22 -1.32 -6.42
C GLU A 94 -10.36 -0.08 -6.74
N LYS A 95 -9.47 0.32 -5.83
CA LYS A 95 -8.43 1.32 -6.11
C LYS A 95 -7.54 0.81 -7.23
N HIS A 96 -7.26 1.67 -8.21
CA HIS A 96 -6.51 1.31 -9.40
C HIS A 96 -5.72 2.52 -9.92
N GLY A 97 -4.71 2.30 -10.75
CA GLY A 97 -3.95 3.39 -11.36
C GLY A 97 -3.19 4.21 -10.31
N TYR A 98 -3.08 5.52 -10.49
CA TYR A 98 -2.36 6.37 -9.54
C TYR A 98 -3.31 6.91 -8.46
N GLY A 99 -2.87 6.94 -7.20
CA GLY A 99 -3.69 7.42 -6.11
C GLY A 99 -2.90 7.80 -4.86
N ILE A 100 -3.55 8.61 -4.02
CA ILE A 100 -3.07 9.09 -2.74
C ILE A 100 -3.97 8.51 -1.66
N TYR A 101 -3.39 7.80 -0.70
CA TYR A 101 -4.08 7.33 0.49
C TYR A 101 -3.48 7.98 1.72
N THR A 102 -4.29 8.62 2.56
CA THR A 102 -3.87 9.27 3.82
C THR A 102 -4.64 8.71 5.00
N TRP A 103 -3.94 8.56 6.13
CA TRP A 103 -4.50 8.16 7.41
C TRP A 103 -4.52 9.34 8.39
N PRO A 104 -5.42 9.32 9.40
CA PRO A 104 -5.54 10.41 10.39
C PRO A 104 -4.30 10.63 11.26
N ASP A 105 -3.46 9.61 11.42
CA ASP A 105 -2.21 9.64 12.19
C ASP A 105 -1.03 10.28 11.43
N GLY A 106 -1.26 10.67 10.17
CA GLY A 106 -0.26 11.29 9.31
C GLY A 106 0.41 10.32 8.35
N GLU A 107 0.12 9.02 8.41
CA GLU A 107 0.62 8.09 7.40
C GLU A 107 0.06 8.43 6.02
N SER A 108 0.87 8.16 5.00
CA SER A 108 0.41 8.33 3.63
C SER A 108 1.11 7.40 2.65
N TYR A 109 0.39 7.08 1.58
CA TYR A 109 0.91 6.43 0.39
C TYR A 109 0.54 7.25 -0.84
N VAL A 110 1.52 7.47 -1.71
CA VAL A 110 1.36 8.16 -2.98
C VAL A 110 2.01 7.30 -4.05
N GLY A 111 1.23 6.68 -4.93
CA GLY A 111 1.78 5.75 -5.92
C GLY A 111 0.73 5.00 -6.70
N TYR A 112 1.16 3.93 -7.36
CA TYR A 112 0.29 3.09 -8.16
C TYR A 112 -0.44 2.02 -7.33
N TRP A 113 -1.64 1.70 -7.77
CA TRP A 113 -2.57 0.75 -7.17
C TRP A 113 -3.06 -0.23 -8.25
N GLU A 114 -3.19 -1.49 -7.89
CA GLU A 114 -3.73 -2.55 -8.74
C GLU A 114 -4.58 -3.47 -7.86
N ASN A 115 -5.90 -3.51 -8.10
CA ASN A 115 -6.87 -4.33 -7.36
C ASN A 115 -6.75 -4.12 -5.83
N ASP A 116 -6.85 -2.86 -5.39
CA ASP A 116 -6.72 -2.39 -4.01
C ASP A 116 -5.34 -2.49 -3.34
N LEU A 117 -4.35 -3.09 -4.01
CA LEU A 117 -2.98 -3.26 -3.50
C LEU A 117 -2.04 -2.22 -4.09
N LYS A 118 -1.06 -1.74 -3.31
CA LYS A 118 0.05 -0.92 -3.82
C LYS A 118 0.82 -1.74 -4.86
N SER A 119 1.13 -1.13 -5.99
CA SER A 119 1.94 -1.73 -7.04
C SER A 119 2.81 -0.67 -7.71
N GLY A 120 3.78 -1.10 -8.52
CA GLY A 120 4.63 -0.19 -9.29
C GLY A 120 5.39 0.80 -8.41
N GLN A 121 5.57 2.03 -8.89
CA GLN A 121 6.32 3.05 -8.16
C GLN A 121 5.43 3.74 -7.12
N GLY A 122 5.97 3.98 -5.93
CA GLY A 122 5.25 4.72 -4.90
C GLY A 122 6.13 5.19 -3.74
N ILE A 123 5.59 6.16 -3.01
CA ILE A 123 6.15 6.75 -1.81
C ILE A 123 5.25 6.37 -0.64
N TYR A 124 5.82 5.80 0.41
CA TYR A 124 5.13 5.61 1.69
C TYR A 124 5.82 6.45 2.76
N THR A 125 5.03 7.21 3.50
CA THR A 125 5.47 7.96 4.67
C THR A 125 4.78 7.37 5.89
N TRP A 126 5.57 6.84 6.82
CA TRP A 126 5.08 6.33 8.09
C TRP A 126 4.81 7.46 9.08
N SER A 127 4.05 7.15 10.14
CA SER A 127 3.58 8.14 11.13
C SER A 127 4.74 8.69 11.97
N ASP A 128 5.81 7.93 12.10
CA ASP A 128 7.05 8.36 12.74
C ASP A 128 7.92 9.24 11.83
N GLY A 129 7.57 9.39 10.56
CA GLY A 129 8.30 10.19 9.58
C GLY A 129 9.34 9.40 8.77
N ASP A 130 9.43 8.08 8.93
CA ASP A 130 10.16 7.25 7.99
C ASP A 130 9.55 7.38 6.58
N VAL A 131 10.38 7.25 5.55
CA VAL A 131 9.95 7.35 4.15
C VAL A 131 10.56 6.23 3.32
N TYR A 132 9.75 5.58 2.50
CA TYR A 132 10.20 4.69 1.43
C TYR A 132 9.78 5.25 0.09
N THR A 133 10.67 5.21 -0.89
CA THR A 133 10.41 5.55 -2.30
C THR A 133 10.98 4.44 -3.16
N GLY A 134 10.14 3.73 -3.90
CA GLY A 134 10.61 2.63 -4.75
C GLY A 134 9.49 1.79 -5.34
N ASP A 135 9.85 0.59 -5.81
CA ASP A 135 8.88 -0.36 -6.34
C ASP A 135 8.07 -1.04 -5.21
N TRP A 136 6.83 -1.37 -5.56
CA TRP A 136 5.84 -2.09 -4.76
C TRP A 136 5.26 -3.23 -5.59
N ILE A 137 5.05 -4.38 -4.96
CA ILE A 137 4.30 -5.51 -5.52
C ILE A 137 3.39 -6.05 -4.42
N CYS A 138 2.08 -6.01 -4.64
CA CYS A 138 1.08 -6.61 -3.76
C CYS A 138 1.25 -6.13 -2.30
N ASP A 139 1.34 -4.81 -2.11
CA ASP A 139 1.58 -4.12 -0.82
C ASP A 139 2.99 -4.23 -0.21
N PHE A 140 3.89 -5.03 -0.76
CA PHE A 140 5.25 -5.16 -0.24
C PHE A 140 6.24 -4.28 -1.01
N ARG A 141 7.22 -3.70 -0.32
CA ARG A 141 8.40 -3.10 -0.97
C ARG A 141 9.13 -4.17 -1.75
N HIS A 142 9.42 -3.87 -3.01
CA HIS A 142 10.07 -4.79 -3.92
C HIS A 142 11.02 -4.01 -4.83
N GLY A 143 11.74 -4.71 -5.72
CA GLY A 143 12.52 -4.07 -6.79
C GLY A 143 13.63 -3.19 -6.23
N HIS A 144 13.73 -1.94 -6.67
CA HIS A 144 14.69 -0.98 -6.13
C HIS A 144 13.97 0.12 -5.37
N GLY A 145 14.59 0.54 -4.26
CA GLY A 145 14.00 1.60 -3.44
C GLY A 145 14.99 2.25 -2.49
N VAL A 146 14.60 3.45 -2.05
CA VAL A 146 15.26 4.26 -1.04
C VAL A 146 14.39 4.25 0.21
N TYR A 147 14.93 3.76 1.32
CA TYR A 147 14.35 3.95 2.63
C TYR A 147 15.16 4.97 3.41
N VAL A 148 14.49 5.94 4.02
CA VAL A 148 15.06 6.98 4.87
C VAL A 148 14.34 6.88 6.20
N CYS A 149 15.06 6.56 7.27
CA CYS A 149 14.46 6.67 8.58
C CYS A 149 14.43 8.14 9.02
N ASN A 150 13.47 8.50 9.88
CA ASN A 150 13.31 9.81 10.47
C ASN A 150 14.57 10.30 11.26
N HIS A 151 15.43 9.37 11.70
CA HIS A 151 16.70 9.67 12.39
C HIS A 151 17.87 9.92 11.41
N GLY A 152 17.66 9.80 10.10
CA GLY A 152 18.59 10.22 9.05
C GLY A 152 19.41 9.10 8.40
N ASP A 153 19.37 7.87 8.91
CA ASP A 153 19.95 6.72 8.23
C ASP A 153 19.17 6.41 6.95
N LYS A 154 19.87 5.91 5.93
CA LYS A 154 19.30 5.63 4.60
C LYS A 154 19.77 4.29 4.08
N TYR A 155 18.88 3.57 3.42
CA TYR A 155 19.22 2.41 2.61
C TYR A 155 18.78 2.64 1.18
N ILE A 156 19.67 2.37 0.22
CA ILE A 156 19.43 2.45 -1.22
C ILE A 156 19.84 1.11 -1.81
N GLY A 157 18.88 0.33 -2.31
CA GLY A 157 19.20 -1.00 -2.81
C GLY A 157 17.99 -1.79 -3.26
N GLN A 158 18.17 -3.10 -3.36
CA GLN A 158 17.12 -4.00 -3.81
C GLN A 158 16.27 -4.46 -2.62
N TRP A 159 14.99 -4.71 -2.89
CA TRP A 159 14.01 -5.16 -1.93
C TRP A 159 13.28 -6.38 -2.47
N VAL A 160 13.03 -7.36 -1.61
CA VAL A 160 12.19 -8.52 -1.91
C VAL A 160 11.27 -8.73 -0.72
N ASN A 161 9.98 -8.45 -0.92
CA ASN A 161 8.92 -8.67 0.07
C ASN A 161 9.24 -7.98 1.41
N ASP A 162 9.47 -6.67 1.35
CA ASP A 162 9.86 -5.80 2.47
C ASP A 162 11.25 -6.02 3.06
N LEU A 163 12.00 -7.02 2.60
CA LEU A 163 13.35 -7.30 3.10
C LEU A 163 14.41 -6.75 2.14
N ARG A 164 15.46 -6.13 2.68
CA ARG A 164 16.63 -5.73 1.89
C ARG A 164 17.27 -6.95 1.26
N HIS A 165 17.62 -6.83 -0.01
CA HIS A 165 18.15 -7.91 -0.81
C HIS A 165 19.22 -7.41 -1.78
N GLY A 166 20.05 -8.33 -2.27
CA GLY A 166 21.08 -8.08 -3.26
C GLY A 166 22.01 -6.92 -2.91
N LYS A 167 22.48 -6.18 -3.92
CA LYS A 167 23.44 -5.08 -3.69
C LYS A 167 22.73 -3.84 -3.17
N GLY A 168 23.27 -3.27 -2.11
CA GLY A 168 22.74 -2.04 -1.52
C GLY A 168 23.82 -1.16 -0.89
N MET A 169 23.43 0.08 -0.66
CA MET A 169 24.22 1.12 0.01
C MET A 169 23.46 1.60 1.23
N TYR A 170 24.08 1.48 2.39
CA TYR A 170 23.60 2.03 3.66
C TYR A 170 24.40 3.29 3.97
N ILE A 171 23.71 4.39 4.29
CA ILE A 171 24.30 5.66 4.70
C ILE A 171 23.83 5.93 6.12
N HIS A 172 24.73 5.92 7.08
CA HIS A 172 24.42 6.34 8.44
C HIS A 172 24.22 7.85 8.51
N SER A 173 23.45 8.30 9.49
CA SER A 173 23.22 9.70 9.85
C SER A 173 24.51 10.49 10.12
N ASN A 174 25.60 9.82 10.52
CA ASN A 174 26.93 10.40 10.67
C ASN A 174 27.71 10.58 9.34
N GLY A 175 27.16 10.10 8.21
CA GLY A 175 27.78 10.15 6.89
C GLY A 175 28.61 8.91 6.52
N GLU A 176 28.76 7.91 7.40
CA GLU A 176 29.44 6.66 7.07
C GLU A 176 28.63 5.87 6.04
N ILE A 177 29.33 5.36 5.02
CA ILE A 177 28.73 4.64 3.90
C ILE A 177 29.21 3.20 3.91
N PHE A 178 28.26 2.27 3.85
CA PHE A 178 28.51 0.85 3.68
C PHE A 178 27.87 0.36 2.40
N ILE A 179 28.69 -0.20 1.51
CA ILE A 179 28.23 -0.87 0.29
C ILE A 179 28.42 -2.36 0.50
N GLY A 180 27.37 -3.16 0.26
CA GLY A 180 27.41 -4.59 0.49
C GLY A 180 26.26 -5.34 -0.14
N GLU A 181 26.27 -6.65 0.06
CA GLU A 181 25.17 -7.54 -0.33
C GLU A 181 24.30 -7.88 0.88
N TYR A 182 22.99 -7.98 0.64
CA TYR A 182 21.97 -8.31 1.62
C TYR A 182 21.20 -9.54 1.15
N LYS A 183 20.79 -10.38 2.10
CA LYS A 183 19.87 -11.49 1.87
C LYS A 183 18.89 -11.52 3.02
N ASN A 184 17.64 -11.18 2.74
CA ASN A 184 16.55 -11.19 3.72
C ASN A 184 16.87 -10.30 4.94
N ASP A 185 17.25 -9.05 4.69
CA ASP A 185 17.71 -8.05 5.67
C ASP A 185 19.06 -8.33 6.35
N GLU A 186 19.61 -9.53 6.24
CA GLU A 186 20.92 -9.86 6.77
C GLU A 186 22.01 -9.46 5.78
N ARG A 187 23.08 -8.83 6.30
CA ARG A 187 24.26 -8.53 5.50
C ARG A 187 25.00 -9.83 5.19
N VAL A 188 25.28 -10.07 3.92
CA VAL A 188 26.12 -11.20 3.51
C VAL A 188 27.57 -10.82 3.77
N GLU A 189 28.18 -11.44 4.78
CA GLU A 189 29.62 -11.36 4.96
C GLU A 189 30.28 -12.28 3.93
N ASN A 190 31.03 -11.70 3.01
CA ASN A 190 31.98 -12.48 2.22
C ASN A 190 33.12 -12.88 3.15
N SER A 191 32.98 -14.04 3.80
CA SER A 191 34.10 -14.74 4.43
C SER A 191 35.11 -15.04 3.32
N ASN A 192 36.09 -14.17 3.14
CA ASN A 192 37.20 -14.47 2.25
C ASN A 192 37.98 -15.65 2.82
N ILE A 193 38.21 -16.60 1.92
CA ILE A 193 39.07 -17.79 1.98
C ILE A 193 40.43 -17.48 2.62
#